data_AF-F5LQQ8-F1
#
_entry.id   AF-F5LQQ8-F1
#
_cell.length_a   1.000
_cell.length_b   1.000
_cell.length_c   1.000
_cell.angle_alpha   90.00
_cell.angle_beta   90.00
_cell.angle_gamma   90.00
#
_symmetry.space_group_name_H-M   'P 1'
#
loop_
_entity.id
_entity.type
_entity.pdbx_description
1 polymer ?
#
loop_
_entity_poly.entity_id
_entity_poly.type
_entity_poly.pdbx_seq_one_letter_code
_entity_poly.pdbx_strand_id
1 'polypeptide(L)'
;MQQLINGLKKDILEMIQWQNANPDAAEVIKTAIRKYRNEIKRAIEDMQQPPFEVGDSVELCSSSFEDSGLLNGDVGEVLEIKSASDSIGQKEWDVRVSWENGAEECWIGADNFTGF
;
A
#
# COMPACT_ATOMS: atom_id res chain seq x y z
N MET A 1 1.14 14.57 -7.79
CA MET A 1 0.93 13.13 -8.01
C MET A 1 -0.23 12.58 -7.18
N GLN A 2 -0.25 12.80 -5.86
CA GLN A 2 -1.33 12.30 -4.98
C GLN A 2 -2.75 12.71 -5.40
N GLN A 3 -2.96 13.96 -5.84
CA GLN A 3 -4.26 14.42 -6.34
C GLN A 3 -4.75 13.63 -7.56
N LEU A 4 -3.84 13.26 -8.47
CA LEU A 4 -4.16 12.44 -9.64
C LEU A 4 -4.55 11.02 -9.23
N ILE A 5 -3.78 10.39 -8.33
CA ILE A 5 -4.09 9.07 -7.77
C ILE A 5 -5.49 9.07 -7.13
N ASN A 6 -5.80 10.09 -6.33
CA ASN A 6 -7.10 10.22 -5.69
C ASN A 6 -8.24 10.40 -6.72
N GLY A 7 -8.00 11.15 -7.80
CA GLY A 7 -8.95 11.27 -8.92
C GLY A 7 -9.22 9.93 -9.59
N LEU A 8 -8.18 9.19 -9.96
CA LEU A 8 -8.33 7.89 -10.60
C LEU A 8 -9.02 6.84 -9.71
N LYS A 9 -8.76 6.86 -8.39
CA LYS A 9 -9.49 6.03 -7.43
C LYS A 9 -10.97 6.36 -7.40
N LYS A 10 -11.31 7.66 -7.46
CA LYS A 10 -12.71 8.11 -7.56
C LYS A 10 -13.37 7.57 -8.82
N ASP A 11 -12.67 7.61 -9.95
CA ASP A 11 -13.19 7.06 -11.22
C ASP A 11 -13.47 5.55 -11.10
N ILE A 12 -12.57 4.78 -10.46
CA ILE A 12 -12.80 3.36 -10.19
C ILE A 12 -14.06 3.16 -9.32
N LEU A 13 -14.21 3.94 -8.26
CA LEU A 13 -15.36 3.85 -7.36
C LEU A 13 -16.67 4.19 -8.08
N GLU A 14 -16.68 5.22 -8.93
CA GLU A 14 -17.84 5.59 -9.74
C GLU A 14 -18.21 4.48 -10.74
N MET A 15 -17.22 3.81 -11.34
CA MET A 15 -17.47 2.64 -12.20
C MET A 15 -18.06 1.46 -11.43
N ILE A 16 -17.57 1.18 -10.22
CA ILE A 16 -18.12 0.13 -9.35
C ILE A 16 -19.57 0.46 -8.97
N GLN A 17 -19.84 1.71 -8.58
CA GLN A 17 -21.19 2.18 -8.27
C GLN A 17 -22.12 2.03 -9.48
N TRP A 18 -21.66 2.43 -10.66
CA TRP A 18 -22.44 2.27 -11.89
C TRP A 18 -22.73 0.79 -12.20
N GLN A 19 -21.75 -0.10 -12.08
CA GLN A 19 -21.95 -1.54 -12.29
C GLN A 19 -22.99 -2.13 -11.33
N ASN A 20 -22.92 -1.74 -10.05
CA ASN A 20 -23.87 -2.19 -9.03
C ASN A 20 -25.29 -1.64 -9.28
N ALA A 21 -25.41 -0.40 -9.79
CA ALA A 21 -26.69 0.22 -10.12
C ALA A 21 -27.30 -0.31 -11.44
N ASN A 22 -26.50 -0.95 -12.31
CA ASN A 22 -26.93 -1.44 -13.62
C ASN A 22 -26.65 -2.95 -13.78
N PRO A 23 -27.26 -3.82 -12.95
CA PRO A 23 -27.01 -5.27 -13.01
C PRO A 23 -27.44 -5.90 -14.34
N ASP A 24 -28.39 -5.31 -15.05
CA ASP A 24 -28.92 -5.80 -16.34
C ASP A 24 -28.19 -5.21 -17.55
N ALA A 25 -27.13 -4.41 -17.35
CA ALA A 25 -26.32 -3.89 -18.44
C ALA A 25 -25.76 -5.04 -19.30
N ALA A 26 -25.67 -4.81 -20.61
CA ALA A 26 -25.12 -5.79 -21.52
C ALA A 26 -23.70 -6.22 -21.10
N GLU A 27 -23.39 -7.52 -21.19
CA GLU A 27 -22.11 -8.07 -20.75
C GLU A 27 -20.89 -7.43 -21.44
N VAL A 28 -21.06 -6.97 -22.67
CA VAL A 28 -20.02 -6.21 -23.39
C VAL A 28 -19.64 -4.91 -22.65
N ILE A 29 -20.62 -4.22 -22.07
CA ILE A 29 -20.41 -2.99 -21.31
C ILE A 29 -19.73 -3.31 -19.98
N LYS A 30 -20.20 -4.33 -19.25
CA LYS A 30 -19.59 -4.77 -18.00
C LYS A 30 -18.13 -5.19 -18.20
N THR A 31 -17.86 -5.91 -19.28
CA THR A 31 -16.50 -6.33 -19.67
C THR A 31 -15.61 -5.12 -19.98
N ALA A 32 -16.13 -4.15 -20.74
CA ALA A 32 -15.40 -2.92 -21.05
C ALA A 32 -15.05 -2.12 -19.79
N ILE A 33 -16.01 -1.94 -18.88
CA ILE A 33 -15.78 -1.27 -17.59
C ILE A 33 -14.75 -2.02 -16.76
N ARG A 34 -14.85 -3.35 -16.67
CA ARG A 34 -13.87 -4.17 -15.93
C ARG A 34 -12.46 -4.02 -16.50
N LYS A 35 -12.33 -4.01 -17.83
CA LYS A 35 -11.04 -3.80 -18.50
C LYS A 35 -10.47 -2.42 -18.16
N TYR A 36 -11.26 -1.37 -18.34
CA TYR A 36 -10.83 0.00 -18.07
C TYR A 36 -10.48 0.22 -16.59
N ARG A 37 -11.28 -0.33 -15.67
CA ARG A 37 -10.98 -0.31 -14.24
C ARG A 37 -9.64 -0.96 -13.92
N ASN A 38 -9.33 -2.10 -14.54
CA ASN A 38 -8.04 -2.78 -14.35
C ASN A 38 -6.86 -1.96 -14.91
N GLU A 39 -7.05 -1.26 -16.03
CA GLU A 39 -6.04 -0.36 -16.60
C GLU A 39 -5.75 0.82 -15.67
N ILE A 40 -6.80 1.46 -15.14
CA ILE A 40 -6.65 2.54 -14.15
C ILE A 40 -5.98 2.02 -12.88
N LYS A 41 -6.40 0.86 -12.37
CA LYS A 41 -5.80 0.23 -11.19
C LYS A 41 -4.29 0.05 -11.37
N ARG A 42 -3.86 -0.50 -12.50
CA ARG A 42 -2.42 -0.65 -12.82
C ARG A 42 -1.70 0.69 -12.88
N ALA A 43 -2.30 1.70 -13.50
CA ALA A 43 -1.71 3.04 -13.54
C ALA A 43 -1.53 3.63 -12.13
N ILE A 44 -2.51 3.44 -11.23
CA ILE A 44 -2.40 3.85 -9.82
C ILE A 44 -1.27 3.09 -9.12
N GLU A 45 -1.17 1.78 -9.33
CA GLU A 45 -0.11 0.94 -8.75
C GLU A 45 1.28 1.40 -9.20
N ASP A 46 1.46 1.69 -10.48
CA ASP A 46 2.74 2.11 -11.08
C ASP A 46 3.18 3.50 -10.61
N MET A 47 2.24 4.37 -10.22
CA MET A 47 2.53 5.70 -9.69
C MET A 47 2.90 5.72 -8.21
N GLN A 48 2.70 4.64 -7.48
CA GLN A 48 3.03 4.54 -6.06
C GLN A 48 4.40 3.93 -5.85
N GLN A 49 5.26 4.67 -5.17
CA GLN A 49 6.60 4.25 -4.76
C GLN A 49 6.57 3.78 -3.30
N PRO A 50 7.48 2.87 -2.92
CA PRO A 50 7.67 2.53 -1.52
C PRO A 50 8.10 3.78 -0.72
N PRO A 51 7.73 3.87 0.57
CA PRO A 51 8.11 5.01 1.41
C PRO A 51 9.58 5.01 1.82
N PHE A 52 10.26 3.88 1.67
CA PHE A 52 11.68 3.66 2.01
C PHE A 52 12.36 2.88 0.89
N GLU A 53 13.68 2.81 0.93
CA GLU A 53 14.54 1.96 0.12
C GLU A 53 15.23 0.90 0.99
N VAL A 54 15.74 -0.17 0.36
CA VAL A 54 16.56 -1.17 1.07
C VAL A 54 17.89 -0.54 1.45
N GLY A 55 18.27 -0.69 2.72
CA GLY A 55 19.42 -0.04 3.33
C GLY A 55 19.11 1.27 4.06
N ASP A 56 17.87 1.78 3.96
CA ASP A 56 17.48 2.96 4.73
C ASP A 56 17.42 2.63 6.22
N SER A 57 17.84 3.59 7.06
CA SER A 57 17.56 3.54 8.49
C SER A 57 16.14 4.04 8.76
N VAL A 58 15.41 3.32 9.60
CA VAL A 58 14.03 3.64 10.00
C VAL A 58 13.87 3.55 11.51
N GLU A 59 13.01 4.41 12.05
CA GLU A 59 12.65 4.44 13.47
C GLU A 59 11.20 3.97 13.64
N LEU A 60 10.97 3.01 14.55
CA LEU A 60 9.64 2.52 14.87
C LEU A 60 8.85 3.60 15.63
N CYS A 61 7.79 4.13 15.03
CA CYS A 61 6.95 5.17 15.65
C CYS A 61 5.63 4.60 16.22
N SER A 62 5.59 3.31 16.53
CA SER A 62 4.39 2.60 17.01
C SER A 62 4.66 1.83 18.31
N SER A 63 3.68 1.83 19.22
CA SER A 63 3.72 1.05 20.47
C SER A 63 3.03 -0.31 20.34
N SER A 64 2.61 -0.71 19.14
CA SER A 64 1.83 -1.94 18.92
C SER A 64 2.68 -3.22 18.97
N PHE A 65 4.00 -3.10 19.11
CA PHE A 65 4.98 -4.19 19.04
C PHE A 65 5.77 -4.37 20.35
N GLU A 66 5.35 -3.71 21.43
CA GLU A 66 6.04 -3.79 22.73
C GLU A 66 6.03 -5.21 23.28
N ASP A 67 4.96 -5.98 23.06
CA ASP A 67 4.86 -7.39 23.46
C ASP A 67 5.88 -8.29 22.74
N SER A 68 6.38 -7.85 21.58
CA SER A 68 7.47 -8.50 20.82
C SER A 68 8.86 -7.95 21.16
N GLY A 69 8.97 -7.08 22.17
CA GLY A 69 10.24 -6.49 22.58
C GLY A 69 10.72 -5.33 21.70
N LEU A 70 9.85 -4.80 20.83
CA LEU A 70 10.11 -3.63 20.00
C LEU A 70 9.40 -2.40 20.58
N LEU A 71 10.16 -1.36 20.90
CA LEU A 71 9.69 -0.15 21.53
C LEU A 71 9.61 1.01 20.52
N ASN A 72 8.71 1.95 20.79
CA ASN A 72 8.73 3.22 20.07
C ASN A 72 10.10 3.90 20.22
N GLY A 73 10.69 4.33 19.11
CA GLY A 73 12.04 4.87 19.03
C GLY A 73 13.13 3.84 18.69
N ASP A 74 12.80 2.55 18.60
CA ASP A 74 13.76 1.55 18.15
C ASP A 74 14.15 1.79 16.69
N VAL A 75 15.45 1.71 16.41
CA VAL A 75 16.03 1.95 15.09
C VAL A 75 16.46 0.63 14.46
N GLY A 76 16.27 0.54 13.15
CA GLY A 76 16.80 -0.56 12.36
C GLY A 76 17.01 -0.18 10.89
N GLU A 77 17.57 -1.12 10.15
CA GLU A 77 17.86 -1.00 8.72
C GLU A 77 16.85 -1.80 7.90
N VAL A 78 16.33 -1.20 6.82
CA VAL A 78 15.41 -1.86 5.89
C VAL A 78 16.14 -2.94 5.09
N LEU A 79 15.74 -4.19 5.26
CA LEU A 79 16.28 -5.34 4.53
C LEU A 79 15.50 -5.64 3.25
N GLU A 80 14.17 -5.53 3.31
CA GLU A 80 13.29 -5.93 2.23
C GLU A 80 11.97 -5.14 2.31
N ILE A 81 11.36 -4.90 1.15
CA ILE A 81 10.08 -4.19 1.04
C ILE A 81 9.16 -5.00 0.13
N LYS A 82 7.92 -5.22 0.57
CA LYS A 82 6.87 -5.81 -0.26
C LYS A 82 5.62 -4.93 -0.23
N SER A 83 4.76 -5.10 -1.22
CA SER A 83 3.44 -4.45 -1.22
C SER A 83 2.32 -5.39 -1.61
N ALA A 84 1.13 -5.05 -1.12
CA ALA A 84 -0.14 -5.55 -1.60
C ALA A 84 -0.97 -4.37 -2.12
N SER A 85 -1.81 -4.62 -3.13
CA SER A 85 -2.70 -3.60 -3.69
C SER A 85 -4.16 -3.98 -3.52
N ASP A 86 -4.96 -3.02 -3.03
CA ASP A 86 -6.38 -3.22 -2.81
C ASP A 86 -7.21 -3.24 -4.11
N SER A 87 -8.54 -3.23 -3.99
CA SER A 87 -9.45 -3.26 -5.15
C SER A 87 -9.41 -2.00 -6.03
N ILE A 88 -8.88 -0.88 -5.52
CA ILE A 88 -8.75 0.41 -6.21
C ILE A 88 -7.28 0.77 -6.52
N GLY A 89 -6.36 -0.15 -6.25
CA GLY A 89 -4.92 0.01 -6.53
C GLY A 89 -4.14 0.75 -5.46
N GLN A 90 -4.70 1.07 -4.29
CA GLN A 90 -3.90 1.60 -3.17
C GLN A 90 -2.90 0.52 -2.74
N LYS A 91 -1.61 0.89 -2.67
CA LYS A 91 -0.56 0.01 -2.14
C LYS A 91 -0.44 0.19 -0.63
N GLU A 92 -0.45 -0.92 0.07
CA GLU A 92 0.04 -1.04 1.44
C GLU A 92 1.43 -1.66 1.37
N TRP A 93 2.37 -1.11 2.13
CA TRP A 93 3.77 -1.50 2.12
C TRP A 93 4.11 -2.13 3.45
N ASP A 94 4.76 -3.29 3.41
CA ASP A 94 5.39 -3.90 4.57
C ASP A 94 6.91 -3.83 4.39
N VAL A 95 7.59 -3.61 5.50
CA VAL A 95 9.04 -3.46 5.58
C VAL A 95 9.58 -4.54 6.50
N ARG A 96 10.65 -5.22 6.07
CA ARG A 96 11.43 -6.11 6.92
C ARG A 96 12.64 -5.35 7.45
N VAL A 97 12.83 -5.35 8.76
CA VAL A 97 13.85 -4.53 9.43
C VAL A 97 14.85 -5.41 10.19
N SER A 98 16.13 -5.06 10.12
CA SER A 98 17.18 -5.54 11.03
C SER A 98 17.38 -4.53 12.14
N TRP A 99 17.16 -4.94 13.39
CA TRP A 99 17.13 -4.02 14.53
C TRP A 99 18.49 -3.86 15.20
N GLU A 100 18.85 -2.63 15.57
CA GLU A 100 20.11 -2.35 16.28
C GLU A 100 20.16 -2.95 17.69
N ASN A 101 18.98 -3.09 18.32
CA ASN A 101 18.85 -3.67 19.66
C ASN A 101 18.99 -5.22 19.68
N GLY A 102 19.18 -5.85 18.51
CA GLY A 102 19.32 -7.30 18.37
C GLY A 102 18.00 -8.08 18.43
N ALA A 103 16.86 -7.40 18.36
CA ALA A 103 15.55 -8.05 18.20
C ALA A 103 15.45 -8.84 16.88
N GLU A 104 14.53 -9.80 16.83
CA GLU A 104 14.31 -10.62 15.65
C GLU A 104 13.77 -9.80 14.47
N GLU A 105 14.26 -10.09 13.27
CA GLU A 105 13.76 -9.47 12.04
C GLU A 105 12.29 -9.83 11.82
N CYS A 106 11.46 -8.82 11.58
CA CYS A 106 10.03 -9.02 11.38
C CYS A 106 9.50 -8.11 10.26
N TRP A 107 8.32 -8.45 9.74
CA TRP A 107 7.58 -7.62 8.79
C TRP A 107 6.62 -6.72 9.55
N ILE A 108 6.74 -5.41 9.33
CA ILE A 108 5.88 -4.39 9.92
C ILE A 108 5.38 -3.46 8.82
N GLY A 109 4.13 -2.99 8.93
CA GLY A 109 3.56 -2.01 8.00
C GLY A 109 4.39 -0.73 7.99
N ALA A 110 4.70 -0.21 6.81
CA ALA A 110 5.58 0.95 6.63
C ALA A 110 5.06 2.23 7.30
N ASP A 111 3.75 2.30 7.57
CA ASP A 111 3.08 3.36 8.32
C ASP A 111 3.45 3.42 9.81
N ASN A 112 4.10 2.38 10.32
CA ASN A 112 4.61 2.32 11.69
C ASN A 112 6.05 2.85 11.81
N PHE A 113 6.63 3.37 10.73
CA PHE A 113 7.99 3.87 10.72
C PHE A 113 8.09 5.34 10.30
N THR A 114 9.12 5.99 10.80
CA THR A 114 9.62 7.26 10.28
C THR A 114 11.03 7.08 9.72
N GLY A 115 11.30 7.68 8.56
CA GLY A 115 12.65 7.70 7.97
C GLY A 115 13.51 8.81 8.55
N PHE A 116 14.83 8.65 8.44
CA PHE A 116 15.84 9.65 8.82
C PHE A 116 16.26 10.55 7.65
#